data_AF-B7ANH7-F1
#
_entry.id   AF-B7ANH7-F1
#
_cell.length_a   1.000
_cell.length_b   1.000
_cell.length_c   1.000
_cell.angle_alpha   90.00
_cell.angle_beta   90.00
_cell.angle_gamma   90.00
#
_symmetry.space_group_name_H-M   'P 1'
#
loop_
_entity.id
_entity.type
_entity.pdbx_description
1 polymer ?
#
loop_
_entity_poly.entity_id
_entity_poly.type
_entity_poly.pdbx_seq_one_letter_code
_entity_poly.pdbx_strand_id
1 'polypeptide(L)'
;MNGEVIKFWIEEYLQAKTIQTHNNFFVRFENTVSGIKIYDCMIKMVKKMKEDNELDYRMFHALYEHKSIMVKRVEELMNQGLISSDEVLVSEAEEMEKISDICRMMVLKYNILPRDDMLEELERNLLELKDKEIIFLTKLRDKL
;
A
#
# COMPACT_ATOMS: atom_id res chain seq x y z
N MET A 1 -14.79 -16.76 -21.84
CA MET A 1 -14.40 -16.35 -20.48
C MET A 1 -15.21 -17.19 -19.50
N ASN A 2 -14.56 -18.01 -18.66
CA ASN A 2 -15.23 -19.06 -17.88
C ASN A 2 -15.96 -18.45 -16.66
N GLY A 3 -17.28 -18.64 -16.56
CA GLY A 3 -18.11 -18.05 -15.50
C GLY A 3 -17.75 -18.53 -14.10
N GLU A 4 -17.18 -19.73 -13.96
CA GLU A 4 -16.71 -20.25 -12.69
C GLU A 4 -15.52 -19.46 -12.13
N VAL A 5 -14.65 -18.97 -13.01
CA VAL A 5 -13.50 -18.13 -12.62
C VAL A 5 -13.98 -16.79 -12.06
N ILE A 6 -15.00 -16.18 -12.67
CA ILE A 6 -15.57 -14.91 -12.21
C ILE A 6 -16.23 -15.10 -10.83
N LYS A 7 -17.00 -16.19 -10.66
CA LYS A 7 -17.65 -16.50 -9.38
C LYS A 7 -16.62 -16.73 -8.26
N PHE A 8 -15.55 -17.45 -8.54
CA PHE A 8 -14.44 -17.66 -7.62
C PHE A 8 -13.83 -16.33 -7.16
N TRP A 9 -13.51 -15.41 -8.07
CA TRP A 9 -12.93 -14.11 -7.70
C TRP A 9 -13.87 -13.24 -6.86
N ILE A 10 -15.19 -13.29 -7.14
CA ILE A 10 -16.19 -12.58 -6.34
C ILE A 10 -16.29 -13.18 -4.93
N GLU A 11 -16.28 -14.50 -4.80
CA GLU A 11 -16.36 -15.18 -3.50
C GLU A 11 -15.10 -14.93 -2.64
N GLU A 12 -13.92 -15.00 -3.24
CA GLU A 12 -12.66 -14.70 -2.53
C GLU A 12 -12.59 -13.23 -2.08
N TYR A 13 -13.08 -12.31 -2.93
CA TYR A 13 -13.19 -10.89 -2.59
C TYR A 13 -14.20 -10.64 -1.45
N LEU A 14 -15.39 -11.25 -1.51
CA LEU A 14 -16.42 -11.15 -0.47
C LEU A 14 -15.97 -11.73 0.87
N GLN A 15 -15.16 -12.80 0.85
CA GLN A 15 -14.72 -13.50 2.05
C GLN A 15 -13.38 -12.99 2.59
N ALA A 16 -12.78 -11.97 1.95
CA ALA A 16 -11.47 -11.44 2.28
C ALA A 16 -10.39 -12.53 2.47
N LYS A 17 -10.51 -13.63 1.73
CA LYS A 17 -9.56 -14.75 1.81
C LYS A 17 -8.25 -14.35 1.16
N THR A 18 -7.14 -14.83 1.73
CA THR A 18 -5.80 -14.52 1.22
C THR A 18 -5.65 -15.05 -0.20
N ILE A 19 -5.42 -14.13 -1.12
CA ILE A 19 -5.25 -14.40 -2.56
C ILE A 19 -3.87 -15.01 -2.89
N GLN A 20 -2.98 -15.15 -1.90
CA GLN A 20 -1.59 -15.59 -2.08
C GLN A 20 -1.43 -17.11 -2.29
N THR A 21 -2.51 -17.89 -2.33
CA THR A 21 -2.45 -19.35 -2.52
C THR A 21 -2.50 -19.79 -3.99
N HIS A 22 -2.80 -18.88 -4.92
CA HIS A 22 -3.02 -19.25 -6.33
C HIS A 22 -2.26 -18.34 -7.29
N ASN A 23 -1.54 -18.97 -8.24
CA ASN A 23 -0.96 -18.27 -9.38
C ASN A 23 -2.08 -17.55 -10.15
N ASN A 24 -1.98 -16.23 -10.28
CA ASN A 24 -2.86 -15.48 -11.17
C ASN A 24 -2.44 -15.78 -12.62
N PHE A 25 -3.41 -15.99 -13.52
CA PHE A 25 -3.15 -16.19 -14.95
C PHE A 25 -2.23 -15.11 -15.54
N PHE A 26 -2.32 -13.88 -15.02
CA PHE A 26 -1.54 -12.73 -15.48
C PHE A 26 -0.19 -12.56 -14.76
N VAL A 27 0.00 -13.15 -13.58
CA VAL A 27 1.21 -12.94 -12.76
C VAL A 27 1.57 -14.21 -12.02
N ARG A 28 2.74 -14.79 -12.35
CA ARG A 28 3.32 -15.89 -11.57
C ARG A 28 3.69 -15.37 -10.18
N PHE A 29 3.20 -16.05 -9.15
CA PHE A 29 3.42 -15.69 -7.75
C PHE A 29 4.91 -15.53 -7.41
N GLU A 30 5.75 -16.38 -8.01
CA GLU A 30 7.21 -16.41 -7.88
C GLU A 30 7.88 -15.06 -8.21
N ASN A 31 7.23 -14.23 -9.04
CA ASN A 31 7.75 -12.93 -9.47
C ASN A 31 7.08 -11.75 -8.74
N THR A 32 6.32 -12.01 -7.68
CA THR A 32 5.62 -10.97 -6.93
C THR A 32 6.31 -10.64 -5.62
N VAL A 33 6.18 -9.38 -5.21
CA VAL A 33 6.60 -8.90 -3.89
C VAL A 33 5.36 -8.43 -3.15
N SER A 34 5.27 -8.74 -1.86
CA SER A 34 4.10 -8.44 -1.03
C SER A 34 4.50 -7.99 0.38
N GLY A 35 3.55 -7.36 1.08
CA GLY A 35 3.75 -6.83 2.42
C GLY A 35 4.80 -5.72 2.45
N ILE A 36 5.54 -5.60 3.55
CA ILE A 36 6.53 -4.53 3.77
C ILE A 36 7.66 -4.50 2.73
N LYS A 37 7.90 -5.59 2.00
CA LYS A 37 8.93 -5.63 0.95
C LYS A 37 8.58 -4.79 -0.27
N ILE A 38 7.32 -4.37 -0.45
CA ILE A 38 6.93 -3.52 -1.59
C ILE A 38 7.68 -2.18 -1.58
N TYR A 39 7.95 -1.61 -0.40
CA TYR A 39 8.66 -0.35 -0.27
C TYR A 39 10.08 -0.44 -0.84
N ASP A 40 10.76 -1.57 -0.65
CA ASP A 40 12.10 -1.78 -1.20
C ASP A 40 12.08 -1.78 -2.74
N CYS A 41 11.02 -2.35 -3.34
CA CYS A 41 10.81 -2.30 -4.79
C CYS A 41 10.49 -0.89 -5.28
N MET A 42 9.62 -0.16 -4.57
CA MET A 42 9.27 1.22 -4.91
C MET A 42 10.48 2.15 -4.81
N ILE A 43 11.28 2.05 -3.76
CA ILE A 43 12.50 2.83 -3.58
C ILE A 43 13.52 2.52 -4.68
N LYS A 44 13.71 1.23 -5.03
CA LYS A 44 14.57 0.85 -6.16
C LYS A 44 14.10 1.45 -7.48
N MET A 45 12.79 1.48 -7.72
CA MET A 45 12.23 2.15 -8.89
C MET A 45 12.54 3.64 -8.85
N VAL A 46 12.22 4.36 -7.76
CA VAL A 46 12.49 5.80 -7.63
C VAL A 46 13.96 6.12 -7.91
N LYS A 47 14.90 5.30 -7.41
CA LYS A 47 16.33 5.44 -7.68
C LYS A 47 16.69 5.26 -9.16
N LYS A 48 16.12 4.26 -9.81
CA LYS A 48 16.37 4.01 -11.24
C LYS A 48 15.84 5.15 -12.12
N MET A 49 14.76 5.81 -11.69
CA MET A 49 14.07 6.81 -12.50
C MET A 49 14.82 8.15 -12.55
N LYS A 50 15.87 8.33 -11.73
CA LYS A 50 16.88 9.39 -11.92
C LYS A 50 17.52 9.35 -13.31
N GLU A 51 17.48 8.20 -14.00
CA GLU A 51 18.05 8.01 -15.33
C GLU A 51 16.99 8.12 -16.45
N ASP A 52 15.75 7.66 -16.20
CA ASP A 52 14.70 7.42 -17.21
C ASP A 52 13.58 8.50 -17.22
N ASN A 53 13.52 9.41 -16.24
CA ASN A 53 12.66 10.61 -16.17
C ASN A 53 11.11 10.44 -16.12
N GLU A 54 10.55 9.24 -15.93
CA GLU A 54 9.09 9.08 -15.81
C GLU A 54 8.67 8.02 -14.78
N LEU A 55 7.99 8.41 -13.69
CA LEU A 55 7.50 7.48 -12.68
C LEU A 55 6.10 6.95 -13.02
N ASP A 56 5.87 5.64 -12.85
CA ASP A 56 4.52 5.08 -12.98
C ASP A 56 3.65 5.49 -11.78
N TYR A 57 2.75 6.44 -12.03
CA TYR A 57 1.79 6.95 -11.05
C TYR A 57 0.91 5.86 -10.42
N ARG A 58 0.56 4.82 -11.18
CA ARG A 58 -0.45 3.83 -10.75
C ARG A 58 -0.01 3.06 -9.50
N MET A 59 1.28 2.80 -9.35
CA MET A 59 1.81 2.14 -8.17
C MET A 59 1.64 2.97 -6.90
N PHE A 60 1.84 4.27 -6.99
CA PHE A 60 1.66 5.18 -5.85
C PHE A 60 0.18 5.41 -5.55
N HIS A 61 -0.68 5.43 -6.57
CA HIS A 61 -2.13 5.47 -6.37
C HIS A 61 -2.63 4.21 -5.65
N ALA A 62 -2.18 3.03 -6.05
CA ALA A 62 -2.54 1.78 -5.39
C ALA A 62 -2.03 1.72 -3.94
N LEU A 63 -0.83 2.27 -3.67
CA LEU A 63 -0.34 2.40 -2.29
C LEU A 63 -1.27 3.30 -1.46
N TYR A 64 -1.72 4.42 -2.00
CA TYR A 64 -2.68 5.29 -1.34
C TYR A 64 -4.00 4.57 -1.03
N GLU A 65 -4.61 3.93 -2.03
CA GLU A 65 -5.87 3.18 -1.83
C GLU A 65 -5.72 2.10 -0.77
N HIS A 66 -4.58 1.40 -0.75
CA HIS A 66 -4.28 0.41 0.28
C HIS A 66 -4.26 1.02 1.69
N LYS A 67 -3.72 2.24 1.86
CA LYS A 67 -3.73 2.94 3.16
C LYS A 67 -5.11 3.45 3.54
N SER A 68 -5.88 3.98 2.60
CA SER A 68 -7.29 4.34 2.85
C SER A 68 -8.12 3.14 3.29
N ILE A 69 -7.86 1.95 2.72
CA ILE A 69 -8.51 0.70 3.15
C ILE A 69 -8.03 0.29 4.55
N MET A 70 -6.76 0.52 4.88
CA MET A 70 -6.20 0.20 6.21
C MET A 70 -6.89 1.00 7.32
N VAL A 71 -7.16 2.29 7.12
CA VAL A 71 -7.93 3.12 8.07
C VAL A 71 -9.31 2.49 8.33
N LYS A 72 -10.07 2.23 7.26
CA LYS A 72 -11.41 1.63 7.36
C LYS A 72 -11.40 0.27 8.04
N ARG A 73 -10.35 -0.53 7.83
CA ARG A 73 -10.21 -1.84 8.48
C ARG A 73 -10.01 -1.71 9.99
N VAL A 74 -9.22 -0.75 10.46
CA VAL A 74 -9.03 -0.52 11.91
C VAL A 74 -10.36 -0.14 12.55
N GLU A 75 -11.07 0.82 11.95
CA GLU A 75 -12.39 1.25 12.42
C GLU A 75 -13.36 0.07 12.48
N GLU A 76 -13.38 -0.77 11.44
CA GLU A 76 -14.26 -1.94 11.40
C GLU A 76 -13.91 -2.99 12.45
N LEU A 77 -12.62 -3.24 12.72
CA LEU A 77 -12.19 -4.12 13.82
C LEU A 77 -12.68 -3.61 15.18
N MET A 78 -12.71 -2.28 15.39
CA MET A 78 -13.26 -1.67 16.60
C MET A 78 -14.79 -1.80 16.64
N ASN A 79 -15.48 -1.55 15.53
CA ASN A 79 -16.94 -1.64 15.44
C ASN A 79 -17.45 -3.06 15.71
N GLN A 80 -16.71 -4.07 15.28
CA GLN A 80 -17.02 -5.48 15.56
C GLN A 80 -16.63 -5.92 16.99
N GLY A 81 -15.97 -5.05 17.77
CA GLY A 81 -15.48 -5.37 19.10
C GLY A 81 -14.31 -6.37 19.12
N LEU A 82 -13.63 -6.57 17.97
CA LEU A 82 -12.46 -7.45 17.86
C LEU A 82 -11.22 -6.81 18.48
N ILE A 83 -11.15 -5.47 18.49
CA ILE A 83 -10.18 -4.70 19.27
C ILE A 83 -10.92 -3.62 20.06
N SER A 84 -10.34 -3.22 21.19
CA SER A 84 -10.87 -2.08 21.96
C SER A 84 -10.74 -0.78 21.16
N SER A 85 -11.64 0.17 21.39
CA SER A 85 -11.53 1.51 20.80
C SER A 85 -10.17 2.14 21.12
N ASP A 86 -9.50 2.63 20.09
CA ASP A 86 -8.17 3.20 20.17
C ASP A 86 -8.00 4.31 19.12
N GLU A 87 -8.29 5.54 19.51
CA GLU A 87 -8.16 6.72 18.64
C GLU A 87 -6.72 6.95 18.17
N VAL A 88 -5.72 6.52 18.95
CA VAL A 88 -4.30 6.64 18.56
C VAL A 88 -4.02 5.71 17.38
N LEU A 89 -4.54 4.48 17.43
CA LEU A 89 -4.36 3.53 16.34
C LEU A 89 -5.04 3.99 15.04
N VAL A 90 -6.23 4.60 15.13
CA VAL A 90 -6.91 5.20 13.96
C VAL A 90 -6.08 6.35 13.41
N SER A 91 -5.63 7.27 14.28
CA SER A 91 -4.82 8.43 13.86
C SER A 91 -3.50 8.02 13.21
N GLU A 92 -2.84 6.96 13.69
CA GLU A 92 -1.63 6.41 13.06
C GLU A 92 -1.92 5.83 11.66
N ALA A 93 -3.09 5.21 11.46
CA ALA A 93 -3.49 4.73 10.14
C ALA A 93 -3.77 5.90 9.17
N GLU A 94 -4.45 6.95 9.63
CA GLU A 94 -4.73 8.17 8.86
C GLU A 94 -3.44 8.91 8.49
N GLU A 95 -2.45 8.95 9.37
CA GLU A 95 -1.14 9.54 9.10
C GLU A 95 -0.44 8.82 7.93
N MET A 96 -0.47 7.48 7.94
CA MET A 96 0.06 6.69 6.82
C MET A 96 -0.68 6.94 5.51
N GLU A 97 -2.02 7.06 5.55
CA GLU A 97 -2.82 7.45 4.40
C GLU A 97 -2.37 8.81 3.85
N LYS A 98 -2.21 9.81 4.71
CA LYS A 98 -1.76 11.14 4.33
C LYS A 98 -0.37 11.13 3.68
N ILE A 99 0.59 10.39 4.23
CA ILE A 99 1.94 10.28 3.64
C ILE A 99 1.86 9.62 2.25
N SER A 100 1.04 8.58 2.09
CA SER A 100 0.85 7.92 0.80
C SER A 100 0.17 8.83 -0.24
N ASP A 101 -0.75 9.70 0.19
CA ASP A 101 -1.36 10.73 -0.66
C ASP A 101 -0.32 11.74 -1.16
N ILE A 102 0.54 12.22 -0.25
CA ILE A 102 1.68 13.09 -0.58
C ILE A 102 2.56 12.42 -1.64
N CYS A 103 2.92 11.14 -1.45
CA CYS A 103 3.75 10.40 -2.40
C CYS A 103 3.12 10.35 -3.81
N ARG A 104 1.82 10.02 -3.93
CA ARG A 104 1.17 9.98 -5.26
C ARG A 104 1.10 11.34 -5.92
N MET A 105 0.89 12.42 -5.15
CA MET A 105 0.85 13.78 -5.69
C MET A 105 2.23 14.26 -6.14
N MET A 106 3.28 13.89 -5.40
CA MET A 106 4.67 14.17 -5.80
C MET A 106 5.02 13.50 -7.12
N VAL A 107 4.58 12.26 -7.35
CA VAL A 107 4.80 11.55 -8.61
C VAL A 107 4.12 12.26 -9.78
N LEU A 108 2.86 12.69 -9.62
CA LEU A 108 2.19 13.49 -10.66
C LEU A 108 2.97 14.78 -10.96
N LYS A 109 3.40 15.49 -9.92
CA LYS A 109 4.16 16.73 -10.07
C LYS A 109 5.53 16.49 -10.73
N TYR A 110 6.21 15.39 -10.40
CA TYR A 110 7.49 15.02 -11.00
C TYR A 110 7.32 14.70 -12.49
N ASN A 111 6.30 13.93 -12.87
CA ASN A 111 6.03 13.59 -14.28
C ASN A 111 5.69 14.82 -15.13
N ILE A 112 5.21 15.91 -14.53
CA ILE A 112 4.94 17.19 -15.21
C ILE A 112 6.21 18.06 -15.26
N LEU A 113 6.93 18.16 -14.14
CA LEU A 113 8.12 18.99 -13.99
C LEU A 113 9.19 18.23 -13.18
N PRO A 114 10.04 17.44 -13.86
CA PRO A 114 11.04 16.62 -13.20
C PRO A 114 12.06 17.47 -12.42
N ARG A 115 12.28 17.11 -11.15
CA ARG A 115 13.35 17.67 -10.33
C ARG A 115 13.91 16.59 -9.40
N ASP A 116 15.24 16.53 -9.29
CA ASP A 116 15.92 15.48 -8.51
C ASP A 116 15.63 15.56 -7.01
N ASP A 117 15.44 16.78 -6.48
CA ASP A 117 15.06 17.02 -5.08
C ASP A 117 13.74 16.33 -4.71
N MET A 118 12.80 16.26 -5.66
CA MET A 118 11.52 15.56 -5.48
C MET A 118 11.68 14.05 -5.38
N LEU A 119 12.63 13.46 -6.11
CA LEU A 119 12.89 12.02 -6.03
C LEU A 119 13.50 11.65 -4.67
N GLU A 120 14.39 12.50 -4.15
CA GLU A 120 14.96 12.32 -2.81
C GLU A 120 13.92 12.48 -1.71
N GLU A 121 13.01 13.46 -1.85
CA GLU A 121 11.89 13.63 -0.92
C GLU A 121 10.91 12.44 -1.00
N LEU A 122 10.62 11.94 -2.21
CA LEU A 122 9.77 10.77 -2.41
C LEU A 122 10.37 9.52 -1.77
N GLU A 123 11.68 9.31 -1.92
CA GLU A 123 12.40 8.22 -1.24
C GLU A 123 12.29 8.33 0.28
N ARG A 124 12.48 9.53 0.85
CA ARG A 124 12.35 9.76 2.30
C ARG A 124 10.94 9.44 2.79
N ASN A 125 9.91 9.90 2.08
CA ASN A 125 8.53 9.64 2.44
C ASN A 125 8.18 8.14 2.39
N LEU A 126 8.72 7.40 1.41
CA LEU A 126 8.54 5.94 1.32
C LEU A 126 9.22 5.20 2.48
N LEU A 127 10.43 5.63 2.89
CA LEU A 127 11.13 5.07 4.05
C LEU A 127 10.36 5.33 5.35
N GLU A 128 9.91 6.57 5.55
CA GLU A 128 9.10 6.94 6.72
C GLU A 128 7.79 6.12 6.77
N LEU A 129 7.08 6.01 5.65
CA LEU A 129 5.85 5.25 5.55
C LEU A 129 6.07 3.76 5.86
N LYS A 130 7.18 3.19 5.38
CA LYS A 130 7.58 1.82 5.68
C LYS A 130 7.77 1.60 7.18
N ASP A 131 8.54 2.47 7.84
CA ASP A 131 8.84 2.36 9.27
C ASP A 131 7.58 2.53 10.13
N LYS A 132 6.74 3.52 9.79
CA LYS A 132 5.44 3.72 10.44
C LYS A 132 4.53 2.51 10.30
N GLU A 133 4.45 1.89 9.11
CA GLU A 133 3.62 0.70 8.91
C GLU A 133 4.10 -0.50 9.71
N ILE A 134 5.40 -0.73 9.82
CA ILE A 134 5.95 -1.81 10.65
C ILE A 134 5.53 -1.63 12.11
N ILE A 135 5.67 -0.41 12.64
CA ILE A 135 5.31 -0.09 14.02
C ILE A 135 3.80 -0.25 14.23
N PHE A 136 3.00 0.34 13.34
CA PHE A 136 1.54 0.27 13.39
C PHE A 136 1.02 -1.18 13.34
N LEU A 137 1.49 -1.99 12.39
CA LEU A 137 1.04 -3.38 12.26
C LEU A 137 1.45 -4.23 13.48
N THR A 138 2.59 -3.92 14.10
CA THR A 138 3.02 -4.57 15.34
C THR A 138 2.05 -4.24 16.48
N LYS A 139 1.68 -2.97 16.65
CA LYS A 139 0.69 -2.53 17.65
C LYS A 139 -0.69 -3.13 17.41
N LEU A 140 -1.17 -3.14 16.16
CA LEU A 140 -2.47 -3.70 15.78
C LEU A 140 -2.51 -5.21 16.07
N ARG A 141 -1.44 -5.94 15.73
CA ARG A 141 -1.31 -7.37 16.05
C ARG A 141 -1.43 -7.63 17.55
N ASP A 142 -0.76 -6.84 18.38
CA ASP A 142 -0.75 -7.04 19.83
C ASP A 142 -2.10 -6.71 20.51
N LYS A 143 -3.04 -6.14 19.75
CA LYS A 143 -4.42 -5.84 20.19
C LYS A 143 -5.47 -6.86 19.76
N LEU A 144 -5.13 -7.73 18.80
CA LEU A 144 -5.96 -8.84 18.32
C LEU A 144 -5.76 -10.08 19.20
#